data_AF-A0A9Q9CCT3-F1
#
_entry.id   AF-A0A9Q9CCT3-F1
#
_cell.length_a   1.000
_cell.length_b   1.000
_cell.length_c   1.000
_cell.angle_alpha   90.00
_cell.angle_beta   90.00
_cell.angle_gamma   90.00
#
_symmetry.space_group_name_H-M   'P 1'
#
loop_
_entity.id
_entity.type
_entity.pdbx_description
1 polymer ?
#
loop_
_entity_poly.entity_id
_entity_poly.type
_entity_poly.pdbx_seq_one_letter_code
_entity_poly.pdbx_strand_id
1 'polypeptide(L)'
;MHSVDIESREGQDVAIIGRLERVEDGAVVLKCAGREVRVKHQDIGSYKAGIVRVCGIVEDGVVVEKSVCSIGSEFDIETYGRLVNAAAKYQDIF
;
A
#
# COMPACT_ATOMS: atom_id res chain seq x y z
N MET A 1 1.39 -10.89 14.99
CA MET A 1 1.79 -10.33 13.69
C MET A 1 0.54 -9.74 13.07
N HIS A 2 0.17 -8.51 13.45
CA HIS A 2 -1.02 -7.84 12.91
C HIS A 2 -0.54 -6.96 11.77
N SER A 3 -0.94 -7.38 10.60
CA SER A 3 -0.48 -6.91 9.31
C SER A 3 -1.66 -6.39 8.52
N VAL A 4 -1.40 -5.52 7.54
CA VAL A 4 -2.39 -5.21 6.50
C VAL A 4 -2.71 -6.51 5.76
N ASP A 5 -3.86 -7.11 6.11
CA ASP A 5 -4.42 -8.26 5.44
C ASP A 5 -5.42 -7.73 4.42
N ILE A 6 -4.95 -7.57 3.17
CA ILE A 6 -5.76 -6.98 2.10
C ILE A 6 -6.97 -7.87 1.79
N GLU A 7 -6.81 -9.20 1.90
CA GLU A 7 -7.90 -10.16 1.65
C GLU A 7 -9.06 -9.99 2.65
N SER A 8 -8.74 -9.59 3.90
CA SER A 8 -9.77 -9.28 4.91
C SER A 8 -10.56 -7.98 4.65
N ARG A 9 -10.17 -7.21 3.63
CA ARG A 9 -10.72 -5.87 3.33
C ARG A 9 -11.45 -5.79 1.99
N GLU A 10 -11.87 -6.93 1.45
CA GLU A 10 -12.64 -7.00 0.21
C GLU A 10 -13.83 -6.02 0.21
N GLY A 11 -13.96 -5.24 -0.87
CA GLY A 11 -14.98 -4.22 -1.04
C GLY A 11 -14.79 -2.93 -0.22
N GLN A 12 -13.71 -2.82 0.56
CA GLN A 12 -13.45 -1.65 1.40
C GLN A 12 -12.49 -0.66 0.73
N ASP A 13 -12.68 0.62 1.05
CA ASP A 13 -11.71 1.68 0.77
C ASP A 13 -10.47 1.53 1.67
N VAL A 14 -9.30 1.51 1.04
CA VAL A 14 -8.01 1.35 1.70
C VAL A 14 -7.03 2.44 1.25
N ALA A 15 -6.12 2.80 2.16
CA ALA A 15 -4.96 3.61 1.86
C ALA A 15 -3.70 2.82 2.22
N ILE A 16 -2.81 2.65 1.25
CA ILE A 16 -1.54 1.93 1.40
C ILE A 16 -0.37 2.85 1.10
N ILE A 17 0.70 2.72 1.87
CA ILE A 17 1.98 3.36 1.59
C ILE A 17 2.99 2.26 1.32
N GLY A 18 3.59 2.30 0.14
CA GLY A 18 4.47 1.24 -0.33
C GLY A 18 5.53 1.73 -1.29
N ARG A 19 6.62 0.98 -1.38
CA ARG A 19 7.67 1.18 -2.39
C ARG A 19 7.39 0.27 -3.59
N LEU A 20 7.50 0.79 -4.81
CA LEU A 20 7.43 -0.03 -6.02
C LEU A 20 8.55 -1.08 -6.01
N GLU A 21 8.19 -2.37 -6.02
CA GLU A 21 9.15 -3.48 -6.18
C GLU A 21 9.23 -3.92 -7.63
N ARG A 22 8.07 -4.13 -8.28
CA ARG A 22 8.00 -4.61 -9.66
C ARG A 22 6.68 -4.23 -10.33
N VAL A 23 6.69 -4.33 -11.65
CA VAL A 23 5.52 -4.16 -12.52
C VAL A 23 5.15 -5.52 -13.07
N GLU A 24 3.87 -5.83 -13.05
CA GLU A 24 3.27 -7.04 -13.62
C GLU A 24 2.22 -6.60 -14.67
N ASP A 25 1.81 -7.47 -15.59
CA ASP A 25 0.88 -7.07 -16.65
C ASP A 25 -0.43 -6.51 -16.08
N GLY A 26 -0.62 -5.19 -16.23
CA GLY A 26 -1.79 -4.46 -15.74
C GLY A 26 -1.79 -4.11 -14.24
N ALA A 27 -0.70 -4.37 -13.50
CA ALA A 27 -0.61 -4.09 -12.07
C ALA A 27 0.82 -3.73 -11.62
N VAL A 28 0.93 -3.10 -10.47
CA VAL A 28 2.21 -2.94 -9.75
C VAL A 28 2.18 -3.72 -8.45
N VAL A 29 3.35 -4.13 -8.01
CA VAL A 29 3.55 -4.72 -6.68
C VAL A 29 4.29 -3.73 -5.81
N LEU A 30 3.65 -3.35 -4.70
CA LEU A 30 4.21 -2.47 -3.69
C LEU A 30 4.67 -3.27 -2.48
N LYS A 31 5.85 -2.95 -1.96
CA LYS A 31 6.31 -3.43 -0.65
C LYS A 31 5.88 -2.48 0.45
N CYS A 32 5.01 -2.99 1.32
CA CYS A 32 4.40 -2.29 2.44
C CYS A 32 4.78 -3.01 3.74
N ALA A 33 5.65 -2.41 4.57
CA ALA A 33 6.05 -2.97 5.88
C ALA A 33 6.46 -4.46 5.84
N GLY A 34 7.17 -4.89 4.80
CA GLY A 34 7.63 -6.28 4.63
C GLY A 34 6.64 -7.21 3.94
N ARG A 35 5.50 -6.70 3.45
CA ARG A 35 4.52 -7.43 2.64
C ARG A 35 4.42 -6.88 1.24
N GLU A 36 3.94 -7.70 0.32
CA GLU A 36 3.63 -7.30 -1.03
C GLU A 36 2.13 -7.04 -1.20
N VAL A 37 1.78 -5.96 -1.86
CA VAL A 37 0.41 -5.60 -2.21
C VAL A 37 0.35 -5.36 -3.70
N ARG A 38 -0.58 -6.06 -4.38
CA ARG A 38 -0.87 -5.83 -5.79
C ARG A 38 -1.84 -4.66 -5.94
N VAL A 39 -1.54 -3.78 -6.89
CA VAL A 39 -2.33 -2.60 -7.20
C VAL A 39 -2.57 -2.53 -8.70
N LYS A 40 -3.83 -2.49 -9.11
CA LYS A 40 -4.21 -2.17 -10.49
C LYS A 40 -4.12 -0.66 -10.66
N HIS A 41 -3.12 -0.21 -11.42
CA HIS A 41 -2.79 1.20 -11.56
C HIS A 41 -3.48 1.84 -12.78
N GLN A 42 -3.71 3.16 -12.72
CA GLN A 42 -4.21 3.92 -13.89
C GLN A 42 -3.06 4.44 -14.75
N ASP A 43 -2.00 4.94 -14.13
CA ASP A 43 -0.77 5.39 -14.79
C ASP A 43 0.46 4.90 -14.02
N ILE A 44 1.38 4.23 -14.73
CA ILE A 44 2.63 3.72 -14.15
C ILE A 44 3.61 4.85 -13.81
N GLY A 45 3.47 6.03 -14.44
CA GLY A 45 4.33 7.18 -14.24
C GLY A 45 4.45 7.60 -12.77
N SER A 46 3.33 7.61 -12.05
CA SER A 46 3.27 8.02 -10.64
C SER A 46 4.05 7.10 -9.68
N TYR A 47 4.32 5.85 -10.08
CA TYR A 47 4.99 4.84 -9.24
C TYR A 47 6.51 4.87 -9.36
N LYS A 48 7.05 5.47 -10.42
CA LYS A 48 8.50 5.53 -10.67
C LYS A 48 9.27 6.37 -9.65
N ALA A 49 8.57 7.20 -8.87
CA ALA A 49 9.16 8.02 -7.82
C ALA A 49 9.61 7.22 -6.57
N GLY A 50 9.39 5.90 -6.55
CA GLY A 50 9.83 5.02 -5.48
C GLY A 50 8.73 4.74 -4.47
N ILE A 51 8.55 5.63 -3.49
CA ILE A 51 7.53 5.48 -2.43
C ILE A 51 6.27 6.26 -2.79
N VAL A 52 5.13 5.59 -2.74
CA VAL A 52 3.82 6.15 -3.06
C VAL A 52 2.80 5.86 -1.97
N ARG A 53 1.82 6.76 -1.84
CA ARG A 53 0.53 6.49 -1.20
C ARG A 53 -0.49 6.18 -2.28
N VAL A 54 -1.13 5.02 -2.20
CA VAL A 54 -2.25 4.65 -3.06
C VAL A 54 -3.51 4.59 -2.22
N CYS A 55 -4.58 5.23 -2.69
CA CYS A 55 -5.94 5.04 -2.17
C CYS A 55 -6.76 4.28 -3.22
N GLY A 56 -7.52 3.28 -2.80
CA GLY A 56 -8.27 2.42 -3.71
C GLY A 56 -9.29 1.55 -2.99
N ILE A 57 -10.03 0.75 -3.75
CA ILE A 57 -10.92 -0.30 -3.21
C ILE A 57 -10.23 -1.65 -3.39
N VAL A 58 -10.40 -2.57 -2.45
CA VAL A 58 -9.98 -3.97 -2.64
C VAL A 58 -11.03 -4.71 -3.46
N GLU A 59 -10.62 -5.24 -4.62
CA GLU A 59 -11.42 -6.10 -5.49
C GLU A 59 -10.61 -7.34 -5.85
N ASP A 60 -11.16 -8.53 -5.61
CA ASP A 60 -10.53 -9.82 -5.87
C ASP A 60 -9.10 -9.93 -5.27
N GLY A 61 -8.91 -9.39 -4.06
CA GLY A 61 -7.60 -9.37 -3.37
C GLY A 61 -6.57 -8.40 -3.98
N VAL A 62 -6.96 -7.55 -4.92
CA VAL A 62 -6.12 -6.52 -5.54
C VAL A 62 -6.65 -5.13 -5.19
N VAL A 63 -5.78 -4.17 -4.94
CA VAL A 63 -6.20 -2.78 -4.75
C VAL A 63 -6.42 -2.13 -6.12
N VAL A 64 -7.66 -1.74 -6.42
CA VAL A 64 -8.00 -0.94 -7.60
C VAL A 64 -7.80 0.53 -7.27
N GLU A 65 -6.82 1.16 -7.92
CA GLU A 65 -6.41 2.54 -7.67
C GLU A 65 -7.56 3.53 -7.95
N LYS A 66 -7.87 4.36 -6.96
CA LYS A 66 -8.66 5.60 -7.12
C LYS A 66 -7.75 6.82 -7.27
N SER A 67 -6.66 6.85 -6.52
CA SER A 67 -5.66 7.93 -6.59
C SER A 67 -4.30 7.46 -6.08
N VAL A 68 -3.24 8.07 -6.59
CA VAL A 68 -1.86 7.83 -6.19
C VAL A 68 -1.12 9.15 -5.97
N CYS A 69 -0.27 9.19 -4.95
CA CYS A 69 0.57 10.34 -4.62
C CYS A 69 1.99 9.88 -4.30
N SER A 70 2.99 10.50 -4.94
CA SER A 70 4.39 10.28 -4.59
C SER A 70 4.70 10.95 -3.24
N ILE A 71 5.35 10.21 -2.34
CA ILE A 71 5.77 10.71 -1.02
C ILE A 71 7.23 11.21 -1.06
N GLY A 72 8.00 10.79 -2.06
CA GLY A 72 9.42 11.12 -2.20
C GLY A 72 10.34 10.12 -1.50
N SER A 73 11.64 10.21 -1.82
CA SER A 73 12.66 9.23 -1.41
C SER A 73 13.15 9.36 0.02
N GLU A 74 12.92 10.50 0.67
CA GLU A 74 13.37 10.77 2.05
C GLU A 74 12.45 10.15 3.12
N PHE A 75 11.30 9.62 2.71
CA PHE A 75 10.36 9.01 3.64
C PHE A 75 10.90 7.71 4.21
N ASP A 76 11.02 7.66 5.54
CA ASP A 76 11.39 6.44 6.27
C ASP A 76 10.19 5.47 6.38
N ILE A 77 10.02 4.68 5.34
CA ILE A 77 8.98 3.66 5.25
C ILE A 77 9.13 2.56 6.31
N GLU A 78 10.34 2.33 6.83
CA GLU A 78 10.57 1.30 7.85
C GLU A 78 10.03 1.74 9.21
N THR A 79 10.34 2.98 9.61
CA THR A 79 9.78 3.58 10.83
C THR A 79 8.27 3.69 10.74
N TYR A 80 7.73 4.11 9.59
CA TYR A 80 6.29 4.11 9.35
C TYR A 80 5.68 2.71 9.49
N GLY A 81 6.30 1.68 8.91
CA GLY A 81 5.85 0.30 9.04
C GLY A 81 5.78 -0.17 10.49
N ARG A 82 6.74 0.23 11.34
CA ARG A 82 6.71 -0.04 12.79
C ARG A 82 5.52 0.65 13.47
N LEU A 83 5.21 1.90 13.10
CA LEU A 83 4.05 2.62 13.61
C LEU A 83 2.74 1.93 13.22
N VAL A 84 2.57 1.53 11.96
CA VAL A 84 1.39 0.81 11.48
C VAL A 84 1.20 -0.50 12.24
N ASN A 85 2.28 -1.26 12.44
CA ASN A 85 2.24 -2.50 13.22
C ASN A 85 1.87 -2.24 14.68
N ALA A 86 2.32 -1.13 15.27
CA ALA A 86 1.93 -0.72 16.62
C ALA A 86 0.44 -0.32 16.68
N ALA A 87 -0.04 0.50 15.74
CA ALA A 87 -1.45 0.89 15.66
C ALA A 87 -2.36 -0.33 15.50
N ALA A 88 -1.98 -1.28 14.65
CA ALA A 88 -2.73 -2.53 14.48
C ALA A 88 -2.78 -3.40 15.75
N LYS A 89 -1.78 -3.28 16.65
CA LYS A 89 -1.73 -3.98 17.94
C LYS A 89 -2.54 -3.26 19.03
N TYR A 90 -2.63 -1.93 18.96
CA TYR A 90 -3.28 -1.10 19.98
C TYR A 90 -4.49 -0.36 19.39
N GLN A 91 -5.45 -1.12 18.84
CA GLN A 91 -6.62 -0.58 18.12
C GLN A 91 -7.51 0.31 19.01
N ASP A 92 -7.51 0.13 20.32
CA ASP A 92 -8.33 0.94 21.24
C ASP A 92 -7.89 2.41 21.32
N ILE A 93 -6.69 2.73 20.82
CA ILE A 93 -6.08 4.07 20.89
C ILE A 93 -6.04 4.74 19.49
N PHE A 94 -6.22 3.97 18.41
CA PHE A 94 -6.00 4.41 17.04
C PHE A 94 -7.26 4.29 16.16
#